data_AF-A0A2D5Z6R7-F1
#
_entry.id   AF-A0A2D5Z6R7-F1
#
_cell.length_a   1.000
_cell.length_b   1.000
_cell.length_c   1.000
_cell.angle_alpha   90.00
_cell.angle_beta   90.00
_cell.angle_gamma   90.00
#
_symmetry.space_group_name_H-M   'P 1'
#
loop_
_entity.id
_entity.type
_entity.pdbx_description
1 polymer ?
#
loop_
_entity_poly.entity_id
_entity_poly.type
_entity_poly.pdbx_seq_one_letter_code
_entity_poly.pdbx_strand_id
1 'polypeptide(L)'
;MGRKPMLAPRYLIVLAATFFATAAPASAAPWLESYDNAIATARRTGKTVLANFTGSDWCGWCIRLDKEVFSTPRFQQWADQNVVLLKLDYPRRRAQSPALKHRNEQLARKFRVGGFPTILFIDANGAVVGRSGYRKGGPGPWIGHAGKFVAKVKPETSQMRSVFEGGPAPGGAARVVSGRWTESFGAARLAASRHDQPMLLKFTGSDWCRFTKRMEQEVFARPQFTGYARDRLILVQVDFPRKAKQKVETGIQNLKLKRRLGVRGYPTYVLMDPRGRIITKWSGFQKGGPGRFIARIEQALHTASNRTAEVSPSG
;
A
#
# COMPACT_ATOMS: atom_id res chain seq x y z
N MET A 1 26.33 -22.54 -75.84
CA MET A 1 25.29 -21.55 -75.50
C MET A 1 24.47 -22.08 -74.31
N GLY A 2 24.81 -21.68 -73.09
CA GLY A 2 24.14 -22.17 -71.87
C GLY A 2 23.07 -21.18 -71.38
N ARG A 3 21.82 -21.63 -71.25
CA ARG A 3 20.72 -20.86 -70.65
C ARG A 3 20.79 -20.98 -69.13
N LYS A 4 20.77 -19.84 -68.41
CA LYS A 4 20.58 -19.79 -66.95
C LYS A 4 19.08 -19.66 -66.62
N PRO A 5 18.55 -20.31 -65.58
CA PRO A 5 17.17 -20.11 -65.15
C PRO A 5 17.03 -18.88 -64.23
N MET A 6 15.95 -18.13 -64.41
CA MET A 6 15.54 -17.00 -63.57
C MET A 6 14.85 -17.51 -62.30
N LEU A 7 15.20 -16.94 -61.15
CA LEU A 7 14.47 -17.08 -59.87
C LEU A 7 13.71 -15.77 -59.59
N ALA A 8 12.41 -15.86 -59.35
CA ALA A 8 11.56 -14.73 -58.97
C ALA A 8 11.65 -14.43 -57.45
N PRO A 9 11.54 -13.17 -57.02
CA PRO A 9 11.65 -12.81 -55.61
C PRO A 9 10.31 -13.03 -54.88
N ARG A 10 10.35 -13.74 -53.75
CA ARG A 10 9.21 -13.87 -52.82
C ARG A 10 9.25 -12.73 -51.82
N TYR A 11 8.27 -11.83 -51.85
CA TYR A 11 8.07 -10.80 -50.83
C TYR A 11 7.35 -11.43 -49.62
N LEU A 12 7.99 -11.38 -48.45
CA LEU A 12 7.38 -11.75 -47.17
C LEU A 12 6.75 -10.50 -46.55
N ILE A 13 5.42 -10.47 -46.43
CA ILE A 13 4.67 -9.45 -45.69
C ILE A 13 4.69 -9.84 -44.21
N VAL A 14 5.35 -9.03 -43.37
CA VAL A 14 5.34 -9.20 -41.91
C VAL A 14 4.21 -8.36 -41.33
N LEU A 15 3.15 -9.02 -40.83
CA LEU A 15 2.07 -8.38 -40.06
C LEU A 15 2.58 -8.09 -38.64
N ALA A 16 2.82 -6.81 -38.32
CA ALA A 16 3.17 -6.40 -36.97
C ALA A 16 1.91 -6.32 -36.09
N ALA A 17 1.72 -7.32 -35.21
CA ALA A 17 0.67 -7.30 -34.21
C ALA A 17 1.08 -6.44 -33.01
N THR A 18 0.59 -5.20 -32.94
CA THR A 18 0.77 -4.31 -31.80
C THR A 18 -0.05 -4.78 -30.60
N PHE A 19 0.61 -5.27 -29.56
CA PHE A 19 0.01 -5.65 -28.28
C PHE A 19 -0.30 -4.39 -27.44
N PHE A 20 -1.56 -3.98 -27.40
CA PHE A 20 -2.02 -2.95 -26.46
C PHE A 20 -2.16 -3.55 -25.05
N ALA A 21 -1.23 -3.22 -24.16
CA ALA A 21 -1.33 -3.58 -22.74
C ALA A 21 -2.44 -2.74 -22.07
N THR A 22 -3.57 -3.37 -21.74
CA THR A 22 -4.66 -2.73 -20.98
C THR A 22 -4.24 -2.55 -19.53
N ALA A 23 -4.00 -1.31 -19.10
CA ALA A 23 -3.71 -0.98 -17.71
C ALA A 23 -4.94 -1.22 -16.82
N ALA A 24 -4.80 -2.04 -15.78
CA ALA A 24 -5.84 -2.24 -14.77
C ALA A 24 -6.15 -0.93 -14.01
N PRO A 25 -7.42 -0.65 -13.67
CA PRO A 25 -7.78 0.60 -13.01
C PRO A 25 -7.17 0.69 -11.61
N ALA A 26 -6.57 1.84 -11.30
CA ALA A 26 -6.05 2.15 -9.97
C ALA A 26 -7.21 2.15 -8.95
N SER A 27 -7.03 1.44 -7.84
CA SER A 27 -7.98 1.41 -6.73
C SER A 27 -8.14 2.80 -6.12
N ALA A 28 -9.35 3.37 -6.20
CA ALA A 28 -9.70 4.62 -5.54
C ALA A 28 -9.37 4.61 -4.04
N ALA A 29 -8.93 5.74 -3.49
CA ALA A 29 -8.78 5.91 -2.05
C ALA A 29 -10.08 5.53 -1.31
N PRO A 30 -10.00 4.64 -0.32
CA PRO A 30 -11.20 4.22 0.40
C PRO A 30 -11.72 5.38 1.26
N TRP A 31 -13.04 5.57 1.23
CA TRP A 31 -13.73 6.44 2.18
C TRP A 31 -13.66 5.83 3.58
N LEU A 32 -13.11 6.59 4.53
CA LEU A 32 -13.13 6.23 5.95
C LEU A 32 -14.48 6.57 6.55
N GLU A 33 -14.88 5.89 7.62
CA GLU A 33 -16.11 6.19 8.38
C GLU A 33 -15.82 6.67 9.81
N SER A 34 -14.56 6.64 10.23
CA SER A 34 -14.12 7.11 11.55
C SER A 34 -13.40 8.44 11.43
N TYR A 35 -13.94 9.47 12.08
CA TYR A 35 -13.33 10.79 12.18
C TYR A 35 -11.92 10.73 12.77
N ASP A 36 -11.73 9.98 13.84
CA ASP A 36 -10.42 9.85 14.49
C ASP A 36 -9.40 9.18 13.57
N ASN A 37 -9.82 8.17 12.80
CA ASN A 37 -8.95 7.54 11.80
C ASN A 37 -8.60 8.49 10.65
N ALA A 38 -9.53 9.36 10.27
CA ALA A 38 -9.31 10.36 9.24
C ALA A 38 -8.31 11.43 9.71
N ILE A 39 -8.48 11.97 10.93
CA ILE A 39 -7.53 12.93 11.52
C ILE A 39 -6.16 12.31 11.74
N ALA A 40 -6.09 11.08 12.26
CA ALA A 40 -4.82 10.37 12.40
C ALA A 40 -4.13 10.15 11.04
N THR A 41 -4.90 9.86 9.99
CA THR A 41 -4.37 9.72 8.62
C THR A 41 -3.92 11.05 8.04
N ALA A 42 -4.65 12.14 8.30
CA ALA A 42 -4.29 13.50 7.90
C ALA A 42 -2.98 13.93 8.57
N ARG A 43 -2.84 13.74 9.89
CA ARG A 43 -1.58 13.97 10.63
C ARG A 43 -0.40 13.20 10.04
N ARG A 44 -0.61 11.93 9.68
CA ARG A 44 0.43 11.06 9.11
C ARG A 44 0.84 11.46 7.69
N THR A 45 -0.11 11.91 6.87
CA THR A 45 0.11 12.16 5.43
C THR A 45 0.34 13.63 5.09
N GLY A 46 0.11 14.54 6.03
CA GLY A 46 0.09 15.98 5.79
C GLY A 46 -1.10 16.45 4.93
N LYS A 47 -2.02 15.55 4.56
CA LYS A 47 -3.18 15.86 3.73
C LYS A 47 -4.33 16.41 4.56
N THR A 48 -5.15 17.24 3.94
CA THR A 48 -6.42 17.70 4.49
C THR A 48 -7.46 16.57 4.45
N VAL A 49 -8.30 16.44 5.49
CA VAL A 49 -9.48 15.59 5.46
C VAL A 49 -10.58 16.27 4.66
N LEU A 50 -11.10 15.58 3.65
CA LEU A 50 -12.36 15.92 2.99
C LEU A 50 -13.47 15.08 3.63
N ALA A 51 -14.22 15.71 4.53
CA ALA A 51 -15.33 15.09 5.23
C ALA A 51 -16.65 15.35 4.48
N ASN A 52 -17.23 14.29 3.92
CA ASN A 52 -18.51 14.32 3.22
C ASN A 52 -19.65 13.94 4.18
N PHE A 53 -20.41 14.95 4.61
CA PHE A 53 -21.67 14.77 5.30
C PHE A 53 -22.77 14.57 4.25
N THR A 54 -23.36 13.38 4.22
CA THR A 54 -24.23 12.95 3.12
C THR A 54 -25.45 12.17 3.61
N GLY A 55 -26.58 12.29 2.93
CA GLY A 55 -27.71 11.36 3.04
C GLY A 55 -27.74 10.44 1.82
N SER A 56 -27.03 9.32 1.87
CA SER A 56 -26.73 8.52 0.66
C SER A 56 -27.94 7.89 -0.06
N ASP A 57 -29.10 7.77 0.59
CA ASP A 57 -30.28 7.10 0.05
C ASP A 57 -31.52 8.00 -0.12
N TRP A 58 -31.45 9.27 0.29
CA TRP A 58 -32.60 10.20 0.22
C TRP A 58 -32.25 11.61 -0.27
N CYS A 59 -31.00 12.04 -0.17
CA CYS A 59 -30.60 13.38 -0.58
C CYS A 59 -30.22 13.41 -2.06
N GLY A 60 -31.11 13.92 -2.92
CA GLY A 60 -30.90 13.98 -4.37
C GLY A 60 -29.60 14.69 -4.78
N TRP A 61 -29.28 15.82 -4.13
CA TRP A 61 -28.02 16.55 -4.37
C TRP A 61 -26.77 15.80 -3.92
N CYS A 62 -26.88 14.98 -2.87
CA CYS A 62 -25.79 14.15 -2.39
C CYS A 62 -25.49 13.01 -3.36
N ILE A 63 -26.55 12.33 -3.84
CA ILE A 63 -26.46 11.27 -4.85
C ILE A 63 -25.90 11.84 -6.16
N ARG A 64 -26.34 13.05 -6.54
CA ARG A 64 -25.82 13.74 -7.72
C ARG A 64 -24.35 14.12 -7.56
N LEU A 65 -23.95 14.69 -6.43
CA LEU A 65 -22.55 15.01 -6.13
C LEU A 65 -21.66 13.76 -6.20
N ASP A 66 -22.13 12.65 -5.63
CA ASP A 66 -21.38 11.39 -5.70
C ASP A 66 -21.20 10.93 -7.16
N LYS A 67 -22.29 10.84 -7.93
CA LYS A 67 -22.25 10.38 -9.32
C LYS A 67 -21.43 11.29 -10.24
N GLU A 68 -21.65 12.61 -10.16
CA GLU A 68 -21.04 13.57 -11.07
C GLU A 68 -19.62 13.95 -10.68
N VAL A 69 -19.22 13.72 -9.42
CA VAL A 69 -17.89 14.10 -8.92
C VAL A 69 -17.19 12.93 -8.26
N PHE A 70 -17.65 12.46 -7.10
CA PHE A 70 -16.85 11.55 -6.26
C PHE A 70 -16.60 10.16 -6.85
N SER A 71 -17.55 9.66 -7.63
CA SER A 71 -17.46 8.39 -8.34
C SER A 71 -16.73 8.50 -9.68
N THR A 72 -16.30 9.70 -10.09
CA THR A 72 -15.56 9.89 -11.34
C THR A 72 -14.07 9.54 -11.18
N PRO A 73 -13.43 8.94 -12.19
CA PRO A 73 -11.98 8.64 -12.14
C PRO A 73 -11.12 9.90 -11.91
N ARG A 74 -11.55 11.04 -12.47
CA ARG A 74 -10.86 12.33 -12.32
C ARG A 74 -10.82 12.77 -10.86
N PHE A 75 -11.92 12.64 -10.13
CA PHE A 75 -11.93 12.95 -8.71
C PHE A 75 -11.11 11.94 -7.91
N GLN A 76 -11.26 10.64 -8.16
CA GLN A 76 -10.53 9.60 -7.43
C GLN A 76 -9.02 9.80 -7.53
N GLN A 77 -8.51 10.05 -8.74
CA GLN A 77 -7.09 10.35 -8.94
C GLN A 77 -6.65 11.60 -8.17
N TRP A 78 -7.47 12.66 -8.18
CA TRP A 78 -7.17 13.87 -7.42
C TRP A 78 -7.19 13.59 -5.92
N ALA A 79 -8.20 12.88 -5.42
CA ALA A 79 -8.37 12.60 -4.01
C ALA A 79 -7.22 11.76 -3.46
N ASP A 80 -6.78 10.75 -4.20
CA ASP A 80 -5.63 9.91 -3.87
C ASP A 80 -4.37 10.73 -3.56
N GLN A 81 -4.18 11.84 -4.27
CA GLN A 81 -3.00 12.70 -4.14
C GLN A 81 -3.19 13.79 -3.07
N ASN A 82 -4.41 14.28 -2.87
CA ASN A 82 -4.63 15.57 -2.23
C ASN A 82 -5.30 15.47 -0.85
N VAL A 83 -6.17 14.48 -0.61
CA VAL A 83 -7.02 14.47 0.59
C VAL A 83 -7.15 13.10 1.23
N VAL A 84 -7.56 13.10 2.49
CA VAL A 84 -8.09 11.92 3.18
C VAL A 84 -9.61 11.95 3.07
N LEU A 85 -10.20 10.94 2.47
CA LEU A 85 -11.65 10.85 2.30
C LEU A 85 -12.32 10.31 3.57
N LEU A 86 -13.27 11.07 4.12
CA LEU A 86 -14.10 10.68 5.26
C LEU A 86 -15.58 10.80 4.87
N LYS A 87 -16.34 9.71 4.99
CA LYS A 87 -17.78 9.68 4.74
C LYS A 87 -18.51 9.62 6.09
N LEU A 88 -19.39 10.59 6.31
CA LEU A 88 -20.29 10.65 7.45
C LEU A 88 -21.72 10.58 6.89
N ASP A 89 -22.26 9.37 6.88
CA ASP A 89 -23.53 9.05 6.23
C ASP A 89 -24.70 9.14 7.22
N TYR A 90 -25.81 9.72 6.77
CA TYR A 90 -27.07 9.93 7.48
C TYR A 90 -28.23 9.34 6.68
N PRO A 91 -28.25 8.01 6.44
CA PRO A 91 -29.28 7.34 5.66
C PRO A 91 -30.64 7.38 6.36
N ARG A 92 -31.73 7.29 5.58
CA ARG A 92 -33.11 7.17 6.10
C ARG A 92 -33.69 5.77 5.95
N ARG A 93 -33.23 5.02 4.95
CA ARG A 93 -33.75 3.69 4.61
C ARG A 93 -32.78 2.58 5.02
N ARG A 94 -31.47 2.87 5.01
CA ARG A 94 -30.44 1.93 5.46
C ARG A 94 -30.23 1.99 6.98
N ALA A 95 -30.24 0.82 7.62
CA ALA A 95 -29.93 0.70 9.03
C ALA A 95 -28.45 1.03 9.32
N GLN A 96 -28.21 1.71 10.44
CA GLN A 96 -26.89 1.93 11.03
C GLN A 96 -26.93 1.47 12.49
N SER A 97 -25.78 1.07 13.03
CA SER A 97 -25.70 0.80 14.47
C SER A 97 -26.01 2.07 15.26
N PRO A 98 -26.68 1.97 16.43
CA PRO A 98 -26.96 3.12 17.28
C PRO A 98 -25.69 3.92 17.62
N ALA A 99 -24.58 3.23 17.85
CA ALA A 99 -23.29 3.85 18.13
C ALA A 99 -22.74 4.68 16.96
N LEU A 100 -22.84 4.17 15.73
CA LEU A 100 -22.41 4.92 14.54
C LEU A 100 -23.30 6.13 14.28
N LYS A 101 -24.62 5.95 14.37
CA LYS A 101 -25.59 7.04 14.21
C LYS A 101 -25.33 8.14 15.23
N HIS A 102 -25.21 7.79 16.51
CA HIS A 102 -24.95 8.76 17.58
C HIS A 102 -23.63 9.51 17.39
N ARG A 103 -22.56 8.80 16.98
CA ARG A 103 -21.26 9.43 16.67
C ARG A 103 -21.37 10.41 15.50
N ASN A 104 -22.06 10.04 14.43
CA ASN A 104 -22.25 10.93 13.28
C ASN A 104 -23.05 12.17 13.69
N GLU A 105 -24.13 12.03 14.46
CA GLU A 105 -24.91 13.15 14.98
C GLU A 105 -24.07 14.10 15.86
N GLN A 106 -23.19 13.57 16.71
CA GLN A 106 -22.25 14.39 17.49
C GLN A 106 -21.32 15.20 16.58
N LEU A 107 -20.80 14.59 15.51
CA LEU A 107 -19.95 15.27 14.53
C LEU A 107 -20.72 16.35 13.76
N ALA A 108 -21.96 16.07 13.35
CA ALA A 108 -22.82 17.06 12.70
C ALA A 108 -23.05 18.29 13.59
N ARG A 109 -23.33 18.07 14.89
CA ARG A 109 -23.47 19.15 15.88
C ARG A 109 -22.16 19.92 16.07
N LYS A 110 -21.05 19.21 16.31
CA LYS A 110 -19.71 19.79 16.49
C LYS A 110 -19.33 20.73 15.34
N PHE A 111 -19.60 20.31 14.11
CA PHE A 111 -19.24 21.08 12.91
C PHE A 111 -20.36 21.97 12.37
N ARG A 112 -21.48 22.09 13.10
CA ARG A 112 -22.65 22.90 12.74
C ARG A 112 -23.14 22.59 11.33
N VAL A 113 -23.34 21.31 11.04
CA VAL A 113 -23.87 20.83 9.75
C VAL A 113 -25.40 20.85 9.81
N GLY A 114 -26.00 21.80 9.10
CA GLY A 114 -27.47 21.97 9.04
C GLY A 114 -28.14 21.38 7.81
N GLY A 115 -27.38 20.86 6.85
CA GLY A 115 -27.92 20.34 5.58
C GLY A 115 -26.92 19.50 4.79
N PHE A 116 -27.41 18.83 3.76
CA PHE A 116 -26.62 17.92 2.92
C PHE A 116 -26.74 18.26 1.42
N PRO A 117 -25.68 18.05 0.62
CA PRO A 117 -24.34 17.65 1.06
C PRO A 117 -23.59 18.82 1.72
N THR A 118 -22.92 18.57 2.84
CA THR A 118 -21.93 19.50 3.40
C THR A 118 -20.56 18.83 3.31
N ILE A 119 -19.62 19.51 2.66
CA ILE A 119 -18.24 19.04 2.56
C ILE A 119 -17.38 19.94 3.44
N LEU A 120 -16.64 19.36 4.38
CA LEU A 120 -15.68 20.10 5.19
C LEU A 120 -14.26 19.71 4.78
N PHE A 121 -13.40 20.71 4.73
CA PHE A 121 -11.95 20.54 4.64
C PHE A 121 -11.39 20.78 6.03
N ILE A 122 -10.81 19.73 6.62
CA ILE A 122 -10.34 19.73 8.02
C ILE A 122 -8.84 19.44 8.01
N ASP A 123 -8.05 20.30 8.64
CA ASP A 123 -6.62 20.11 8.75
C ASP A 123 -6.25 18.96 9.70
N ALA A 124 -4.96 18.67 9.79
CA ALA A 124 -4.43 17.62 10.66
C ALA A 124 -4.66 17.88 12.16
N ASN A 125 -4.92 19.12 12.57
CA ASN A 125 -5.22 19.48 13.95
C ASN A 125 -6.71 19.36 14.28
N GLY A 126 -7.55 19.14 13.26
CA GLY A 126 -9.01 19.09 13.41
C GLY A 126 -9.70 20.43 13.22
N ALA A 127 -8.98 21.45 12.74
CA ALA A 127 -9.56 22.75 12.42
C ALA A 127 -10.18 22.75 11.03
N VAL A 128 -11.35 23.36 10.88
CA VAL A 128 -12.02 23.50 9.58
C VAL A 128 -11.36 24.63 8.81
N VAL A 129 -10.72 24.29 7.69
CA VAL A 129 -10.03 25.23 6.79
C VAL A 129 -10.85 25.57 5.55
N GLY A 130 -11.98 24.91 5.33
CA GLY A 130 -12.89 25.20 4.23
C GLY A 130 -14.21 24.45 4.30
N ARG A 131 -15.20 24.96 3.57
CA ARG A 131 -16.52 24.34 3.40
C ARG A 131 -16.93 24.38 1.93
N SER A 132 -17.65 23.36 1.49
CA SER A 132 -18.22 23.26 0.14
C SER A 132 -19.51 22.44 0.19
N GLY A 133 -20.12 22.23 -0.98
CA GLY A 133 -21.30 21.40 -1.19
C GLY A 133 -21.35 20.91 -2.63
N TYR A 134 -22.56 20.69 -3.14
CA TYR A 134 -22.75 20.41 -4.55
C TYR A 134 -22.41 21.63 -5.40
N ARG A 135 -21.68 21.42 -6.49
CA ARG A 135 -21.38 22.45 -7.50
C ARG A 135 -21.59 21.85 -8.88
N LYS A 136 -22.36 22.54 -9.73
CA LYS A 136 -22.61 22.12 -11.11
C LYS A 136 -21.32 22.20 -11.94
N GLY A 137 -21.22 21.36 -12.96
CA GLY A 137 -20.10 21.38 -13.93
C GLY A 137 -19.12 20.21 -13.78
N GLY A 138 -19.44 19.21 -12.96
CA GLY A 138 -18.66 17.98 -12.83
C GLY A 138 -17.36 18.14 -12.03
N PRO A 139 -16.42 17.20 -12.15
CA PRO A 139 -15.29 17.08 -11.23
C PRO A 139 -14.26 18.20 -11.39
N GLY A 140 -14.07 18.76 -12.60
CA GLY A 140 -13.08 19.81 -12.85
C GLY A 140 -13.32 21.08 -12.02
N PRO A 141 -14.46 21.77 -12.19
CA PRO A 141 -14.81 22.94 -11.39
C PRO A 141 -14.87 22.65 -9.89
N TRP A 142 -15.37 21.47 -9.51
CA TRP A 142 -15.45 21.06 -8.11
C TRP A 142 -14.05 20.94 -7.47
N ILE A 143 -13.14 20.22 -8.13
CA ILE A 143 -11.73 20.06 -7.72
C ILE A 143 -11.02 21.42 -7.64
N GLY A 144 -11.21 22.29 -8.64
CA GLY A 144 -10.60 23.62 -8.65
C GLY A 144 -11.02 24.48 -7.45
N HIS A 145 -12.26 24.33 -6.97
CA HIS A 145 -12.71 24.98 -5.75
C HIS A 145 -12.14 24.31 -4.50
N ALA A 146 -12.14 22.98 -4.45
CA ALA A 146 -11.60 22.21 -3.32
C ALA A 146 -10.10 22.48 -3.10
N GLY A 147 -9.32 22.65 -4.18
CA GLY A 147 -7.89 22.92 -4.12
C GLY A 147 -7.49 24.18 -3.34
N LYS A 148 -8.43 25.11 -3.09
CA LYS A 148 -8.21 26.30 -2.25
C LYS A 148 -8.01 25.96 -0.77
N PHE A 149 -8.54 24.81 -0.33
CA PHE A 149 -8.59 24.41 1.07
C PHE A 149 -7.72 23.19 1.39
N VAL A 150 -7.14 22.58 0.35
CA VAL A 150 -6.20 21.48 0.53
C VAL A 150 -4.85 22.06 0.91
N ALA A 151 -4.22 21.47 1.93
CA ALA A 151 -2.85 21.81 2.28
C ALA A 151 -1.96 21.72 1.04
N LYS A 152 -1.06 22.69 0.85
CA LYS A 152 -0.01 22.59 -0.17
C LYS A 152 0.98 21.50 0.29
N VAL A 153 0.58 20.25 0.14
CA VAL A 153 1.47 19.11 0.28
C VAL A 153 2.55 19.32 -0.78
N LYS A 154 3.81 19.50 -0.37
CA LYS A 154 4.93 19.61 -1.32
C LYS A 154 4.80 18.43 -2.29
N PRO A 155 4.83 18.66 -3.61
CA PRO A 155 4.71 17.56 -4.55
C PRO A 155 5.94 16.66 -4.36
N GLU A 156 5.75 15.48 -3.76
CA GLU A 156 6.60 14.36 -4.10
C GLU A 156 6.28 14.02 -5.56
N THR A 157 7.17 14.46 -6.43
CA THR A 157 7.03 14.56 -7.87
C THR A 157 6.58 13.23 -8.49
N SER A 158 5.41 13.23 -9.14
CA SER A 158 4.92 12.44 -10.31
C SER A 158 5.38 10.99 -10.62
N GLN A 159 6.30 10.37 -9.88
CA GLN A 159 6.80 9.01 -10.14
C GLN A 159 6.08 7.95 -9.29
N MET A 160 5.08 8.35 -8.51
CA MET A 160 4.32 7.48 -7.61
C MET A 160 3.08 6.85 -8.28
N ARG A 161 3.23 6.35 -9.52
CA ARG A 161 2.22 5.57 -10.24
C ARG A 161 2.72 4.17 -10.54
N SER A 162 3.00 3.38 -9.50
CA SER A 162 3.14 1.93 -9.62
C SER A 162 3.05 1.24 -8.26
N VAL A 163 1.81 1.14 -7.75
CA VAL A 163 1.15 0.01 -7.07
C VAL A 163 1.83 -0.76 -5.90
N PHE A 164 3.13 -0.66 -5.64
CA PHE A 164 3.79 -1.45 -4.58
C PHE A 164 4.74 -0.69 -3.65
N GLU A 165 5.03 0.60 -3.87
CA GLU A 165 5.97 1.38 -3.04
C GLU A 165 5.31 2.14 -1.89
N GLY A 166 5.31 1.51 -0.72
CA GLY A 166 5.06 2.18 0.55
C GLY A 166 6.24 1.97 1.48
N GLY A 167 7.21 2.90 1.39
CA GLY A 167 8.18 3.18 2.44
C GLY A 167 8.36 4.67 2.68
N PRO A 168 8.89 5.07 3.85
CA PRO A 168 8.74 6.42 4.36
C PRO A 168 9.57 7.44 3.58
N ALA A 169 9.02 8.65 3.47
CA ALA A 169 9.67 9.86 2.97
C ALA A 169 10.90 10.25 3.81
N PRO A 170 11.86 11.01 3.23
CA PRO A 170 13.18 11.26 3.79
C PRO A 170 13.13 12.34 4.87
N GLY A 171 13.04 11.90 6.12
CA GLY A 171 13.23 12.75 7.30
C GLY A 171 13.63 11.98 8.56
N GLY A 172 14.00 10.70 8.42
CA GLY A 172 14.32 9.83 9.55
C GLY A 172 14.69 8.41 9.15
N ALA A 173 15.41 8.23 8.04
CA ALA A 173 15.94 6.92 7.67
C ALA A 173 17.16 6.60 8.57
N ALA A 174 16.95 5.80 9.61
CA ALA A 174 18.02 4.90 10.02
C ALA A 174 18.43 4.14 8.74
N ARG A 175 19.70 4.27 8.32
CA ARG A 175 20.25 3.51 7.17
C ARG A 175 19.90 2.05 7.39
N VAL A 176 18.99 1.49 6.59
CA VAL A 176 18.78 0.04 6.58
C VAL A 176 20.07 -0.56 6.05
N VAL A 177 20.77 -1.30 6.90
CA VAL A 177 22.02 -1.96 6.58
C VAL A 177 21.70 -3.42 6.27
N SER A 178 22.29 -3.95 5.20
CA SER A 178 22.20 -5.37 4.86
C SER A 178 22.57 -6.24 6.07
N GLY A 179 21.80 -7.31 6.30
CA GLY A 179 21.92 -8.20 7.45
C GLY A 179 21.48 -7.65 8.81
N ARG A 180 20.97 -6.42 8.90
CA ARG A 180 20.36 -5.90 10.14
C ARG A 180 18.85 -5.88 10.05
N TRP A 181 18.19 -6.35 11.11
CA TRP A 181 16.73 -6.31 11.23
C TRP A 181 16.23 -4.86 11.31
N THR A 182 15.31 -4.50 10.41
CA THR A 182 14.53 -3.26 10.50
C THR A 182 13.06 -3.56 10.75
N GLU A 183 12.38 -2.70 11.48
CA GLU A 183 10.92 -2.75 11.67
C GLU A 183 10.16 -2.01 10.56
N SER A 184 10.87 -1.28 9.70
CA SER A 184 10.28 -0.54 8.59
C SER A 184 10.36 -1.37 7.30
N PHE A 185 9.25 -2.01 6.93
CA PHE A 185 9.13 -2.71 5.64
C PHE A 185 9.35 -1.75 4.47
N GLY A 186 8.90 -0.52 4.65
CA GLY A 186 9.10 0.54 3.69
C GLY A 186 10.55 0.89 3.43
N ALA A 187 11.32 1.15 4.50
CA ALA A 187 12.74 1.42 4.35
C ALA A 187 13.51 0.20 3.81
N ALA A 188 13.07 -1.00 4.18
CA ALA A 188 13.63 -2.25 3.66
C ALA A 188 13.43 -2.41 2.15
N ARG A 189 12.23 -2.13 1.63
CA ARG A 189 11.98 -2.13 0.17
C ARG A 189 12.94 -1.20 -0.57
N LEU A 190 13.09 0.02 -0.06
CA LEU A 190 13.94 1.02 -0.69
C LEU A 190 15.42 0.62 -0.63
N ALA A 191 15.86 -0.06 0.43
CA ALA A 191 17.21 -0.60 0.53
C ALA A 191 17.40 -1.80 -0.42
N ALA A 192 16.43 -2.73 -0.45
CA ALA A 192 16.44 -3.90 -1.30
C ALA A 192 16.52 -3.53 -2.78
N SER A 193 15.70 -2.59 -3.23
CA SER A 193 15.74 -2.10 -4.61
C SER A 193 17.03 -1.33 -4.95
N ARG A 194 17.67 -0.66 -3.98
CA ARG A 194 18.92 0.08 -4.20
C ARG A 194 20.15 -0.83 -4.27
N HIS A 195 20.13 -1.92 -3.51
CA HIS A 195 21.25 -2.87 -3.43
C HIS A 195 21.01 -4.12 -4.29
N ASP A 196 19.88 -4.20 -5.00
CA ASP A 196 19.43 -5.38 -5.74
C ASP A 196 19.45 -6.67 -4.89
N GLN A 197 19.10 -6.54 -3.60
CA GLN A 197 19.14 -7.64 -2.63
C GLN A 197 17.73 -8.13 -2.29
N PRO A 198 17.52 -9.45 -2.18
CA PRO A 198 16.25 -9.99 -1.72
C PRO A 198 15.96 -9.61 -0.26
N MET A 199 14.66 -9.60 0.09
CA MET A 199 14.19 -9.33 1.45
C MET A 199 13.71 -10.59 2.13
N LEU A 200 14.09 -10.77 3.40
CA LEU A 200 13.51 -11.78 4.28
C LEU A 200 12.67 -11.10 5.37
N LEU A 201 11.36 -11.30 5.32
CA LEU A 201 10.43 -10.86 6.35
C LEU A 201 10.22 -11.98 7.38
N LYS A 202 10.38 -11.66 8.66
CA LYS A 202 10.07 -12.53 9.80
C LYS A 202 8.83 -12.00 10.51
N PHE A 203 7.72 -12.73 10.44
CA PHE A 203 6.53 -12.51 11.24
C PHE A 203 6.71 -13.22 12.59
N THR A 204 6.72 -12.46 13.67
CA THR A 204 7.09 -12.92 15.01
C THR A 204 6.05 -12.56 16.07
N GLY A 205 5.99 -13.36 17.12
CA GLY A 205 5.39 -12.98 18.41
C GLY A 205 6.47 -12.99 19.49
N SER A 206 7.26 -11.93 19.58
CA SER A 206 8.53 -11.87 20.30
C SER A 206 8.44 -12.29 21.78
N ASP A 207 7.38 -11.89 22.49
CA ASP A 207 7.25 -12.14 23.92
C ASP A 207 6.47 -13.42 24.28
N TRP A 208 5.62 -13.94 23.38
CA TRP A 208 4.67 -15.02 23.69
C TRP A 208 4.85 -16.31 22.87
N CYS A 209 5.54 -16.28 21.73
CA CYS A 209 5.69 -17.45 20.85
C CYS A 209 7.00 -18.21 21.14
N ARG A 210 6.92 -19.43 21.68
CA ARG A 210 8.08 -20.30 21.97
C ARG A 210 8.93 -20.60 20.72
N PHE A 211 8.29 -20.96 19.60
CA PHE A 211 9.00 -21.30 18.36
C PHE A 211 9.68 -20.10 17.70
N THR A 212 9.15 -18.89 17.91
CA THR A 212 9.81 -17.65 17.48
C THR A 212 11.12 -17.46 18.25
N LYS A 213 11.10 -17.57 19.59
CA LYS A 213 12.31 -17.45 20.43
C LYS A 213 13.34 -18.51 20.06
N ARG A 214 12.87 -19.74 19.78
CA ARG A 214 13.73 -20.85 19.34
C ARG A 214 14.42 -20.56 18.01
N MET A 215 13.71 -19.97 17.03
CA MET A 215 14.32 -19.57 15.76
C MET A 215 15.34 -18.44 15.92
N GLU A 216 15.10 -17.50 16.85
CA GLU A 216 16.07 -16.47 17.17
C GLU A 216 17.38 -17.09 17.68
N GLN A 217 17.25 -18.00 18.64
CA GLN A 217 18.40 -18.68 19.25
C GLN A 217 19.08 -19.64 18.29
N GLU A 218 18.36 -20.50 17.57
CA GLU A 218 18.95 -21.58 16.79
C GLU A 218 19.36 -21.17 15.38
N VAL A 219 18.84 -20.07 14.85
CA VAL A 219 19.09 -19.66 13.46
C VAL A 219 19.60 -18.22 13.40
N PHE A 220 18.78 -17.24 13.80
CA PHE A 220 19.04 -15.83 13.47
C PHE A 220 20.17 -15.17 14.27
N ALA A 221 20.43 -15.63 15.49
CA ALA A 221 21.55 -15.15 16.31
C ALA A 221 22.88 -15.85 15.96
N ARG A 222 22.88 -16.85 15.07
CA ARG A 222 24.09 -17.64 14.78
C ARG A 222 25.00 -16.90 13.80
N PRO A 223 26.33 -16.89 14.01
CA PRO A 223 27.29 -16.22 13.12
C PRO A 223 27.15 -16.62 11.66
N GLN A 224 26.84 -17.89 11.39
CA GLN A 224 26.63 -18.39 10.03
C GLN A 224 25.47 -17.66 9.33
N PHE A 225 24.34 -17.43 10.01
CA PHE A 225 23.22 -16.68 9.43
C PHE A 225 23.51 -15.18 9.37
N THR A 226 24.10 -14.59 10.40
CA THR A 226 24.36 -13.14 10.41
C THR A 226 25.39 -12.74 9.37
N GLY A 227 26.41 -13.57 9.12
CA GLY A 227 27.37 -13.39 8.03
C GLY A 227 26.66 -13.46 6.67
N TYR A 228 25.93 -14.55 6.43
CA TYR A 228 25.14 -14.71 5.20
C TYR A 228 24.18 -13.53 4.95
N ALA A 229 23.42 -13.13 5.97
CA ALA A 229 22.44 -12.07 5.84
C ALA A 229 23.09 -10.70 5.57
N ARG A 230 24.26 -10.43 6.16
CA ARG A 230 25.03 -9.20 5.91
C ARG A 230 25.36 -9.04 4.43
N ASP A 231 25.66 -10.13 3.75
CA ASP A 231 26.12 -10.08 2.36
C ASP A 231 24.96 -10.21 1.37
N ARG A 232 23.85 -10.85 1.76
CA ARG A 232 22.82 -11.30 0.81
C ARG A 232 21.41 -10.79 1.07
N LEU A 233 21.09 -10.28 2.26
CA LEU A 233 19.70 -10.05 2.65
C LEU A 233 19.43 -8.68 3.27
N ILE A 234 18.32 -8.08 2.85
CA ILE A 234 17.64 -7.06 3.65
C ILE A 234 16.65 -7.74 4.60
N LEU A 235 16.78 -7.51 5.91
CA LEU A 235 16.01 -8.21 6.92
C LEU A 235 14.90 -7.34 7.52
N VAL A 236 13.67 -7.87 7.57
CA VAL A 236 12.51 -7.14 8.10
C VAL A 236 11.85 -7.92 9.23
N GLN A 237 11.71 -7.28 10.38
CA GLN A 237 10.99 -7.82 11.52
C GLN A 237 9.55 -7.27 11.54
N VAL A 238 8.58 -8.19 11.50
CA VAL A 238 7.15 -7.89 11.55
C VAL A 238 6.58 -8.51 12.84
N ASP A 239 6.72 -7.79 13.95
CA ASP A 239 6.43 -8.31 15.29
C ASP A 239 5.03 -7.99 15.80
N PHE A 240 4.46 -8.93 16.55
CA PHE A 240 3.15 -8.88 17.20
C PHE A 240 3.28 -9.23 18.69
N PRO A 241 3.90 -8.36 19.51
CA PRO A 241 4.06 -8.57 20.95
C PRO A 241 2.69 -8.53 21.67
N ARG A 242 2.59 -9.18 22.83
CA ARG A 242 1.42 -9.10 23.72
C ARG A 242 1.64 -8.17 24.91
N LYS A 243 2.89 -8.02 25.34
CA LYS A 243 3.30 -7.25 26.52
C LYS A 243 4.05 -5.98 26.12
N ALA A 244 4.93 -6.05 25.13
CA ALA A 244 5.73 -4.90 24.72
C ALA A 244 4.88 -3.86 23.96
N LYS A 245 5.08 -2.58 24.26
CA LYS A 245 4.46 -1.47 23.52
C LYS A 245 5.17 -1.34 22.17
N GLN A 246 4.40 -1.31 21.08
CA GLN A 246 4.88 -1.07 19.73
C GLN A 246 4.43 0.31 19.25
N LYS A 247 5.25 0.98 18.43
CA LYS A 247 4.85 2.21 17.74
C LYS A 247 3.59 1.95 16.91
N VAL A 248 2.63 2.88 16.94
CA VAL A 248 1.33 2.72 16.27
C VAL A 248 1.51 2.49 14.77
N GLU A 249 2.46 3.19 14.14
CA GLU A 249 2.79 3.06 12.72
C GLU A 249 3.29 1.66 12.39
N THR A 250 4.21 1.14 13.21
CA THR A 250 4.73 -0.22 13.09
C THR A 250 3.61 -1.25 13.26
N GLY A 251 2.70 -1.06 14.22
CA GLY A 251 1.54 -1.95 14.42
C GLY A 251 0.58 -1.97 13.23
N ILE A 252 0.25 -0.80 12.67
CA ILE A 252 -0.60 -0.69 11.47
C ILE A 252 0.07 -1.34 10.26
N GLN A 253 1.36 -1.07 10.04
CA GLN A 253 2.15 -1.72 9.01
C GLN A 253 2.09 -3.24 9.15
N ASN A 254 2.37 -3.75 10.34
CA ASN A 254 2.43 -5.18 10.61
C ASN A 254 1.07 -5.84 10.37
N LEU A 255 -0.03 -5.24 10.84
CA LEU A 255 -1.39 -5.72 10.56
C LEU A 255 -1.72 -5.73 9.06
N LYS A 256 -1.30 -4.70 8.31
CA LYS A 256 -1.49 -4.64 6.86
C LYS A 256 -0.69 -5.73 6.14
N LEU A 257 0.57 -5.90 6.50
CA LEU A 257 1.45 -6.95 5.95
C LEU A 257 0.91 -8.35 6.25
N LYS A 258 0.48 -8.61 7.50
CA LYS A 258 -0.12 -9.89 7.90
C LYS A 258 -1.34 -10.24 7.04
N ARG A 259 -2.24 -9.28 6.86
CA ARG A 259 -3.45 -9.45 6.05
C ARG A 259 -3.13 -9.69 4.58
N ARG A 260 -2.27 -8.85 4.00
CA ARG A 260 -1.93 -8.89 2.57
C ARG A 260 -1.15 -10.16 2.19
N LEU A 261 -0.28 -10.65 3.07
CA LEU A 261 0.53 -11.85 2.82
C LEU A 261 -0.13 -13.14 3.32
N GLY A 262 -1.37 -13.05 3.86
CA GLY A 262 -2.12 -14.18 4.37
C GLY A 262 -1.37 -14.94 5.46
N VAL A 263 -0.78 -14.22 6.43
CA VAL A 263 -0.04 -14.82 7.55
C VAL A 263 -1.01 -15.17 8.67
N ARG A 264 -1.15 -16.47 8.94
CA ARG A 264 -2.13 -17.01 9.90
C ARG A 264 -1.53 -17.43 11.24
N GLY A 265 -0.20 -17.62 11.31
CA GLY A 265 0.48 -18.08 12.51
C GLY A 265 1.93 -17.61 12.59
N TYR A 266 2.55 -17.81 13.75
CA TYR A 266 3.92 -17.39 14.03
C TYR A 266 4.79 -18.58 14.49
N PRO A 267 6.07 -18.64 14.09
CA PRO A 267 6.70 -17.72 13.14
C PRO A 267 6.25 -17.97 11.69
N THR A 268 6.31 -16.96 10.84
CA THR A 268 6.18 -17.11 9.38
C THR A 268 7.27 -16.29 8.70
N TYR A 269 7.86 -16.85 7.64
CA TYR A 269 8.95 -16.25 6.87
C TYR A 269 8.47 -16.00 5.46
N VAL A 270 8.70 -14.81 4.93
CA VAL A 270 8.38 -14.49 3.54
C VAL A 270 9.65 -13.99 2.88
N LEU A 271 10.07 -14.70 1.83
CA LEU A 271 11.18 -14.29 0.98
C LEU A 271 10.60 -13.51 -0.20
N MET A 272 11.16 -12.34 -0.47
CA MET A 272 10.76 -11.48 -1.57
C MET A 272 11.96 -11.08 -2.42
N ASP A 273 11.70 -10.81 -3.68
CA ASP A 273 12.69 -10.21 -4.57
C ASP A 273 12.88 -8.71 -4.24
N PRO A 274 13.91 -8.04 -4.82
CA PRO A 274 14.17 -6.62 -4.59
C PRO A 274 13.00 -5.69 -4.93
N ARG A 275 12.09 -6.12 -5.81
CA ARG A 275 10.90 -5.37 -6.25
C ARG A 275 9.70 -5.57 -5.32
N GLY A 276 9.81 -6.48 -4.35
CA GLY A 276 8.77 -6.82 -3.38
C GLY A 276 7.78 -7.89 -3.86
N ARG A 277 8.10 -8.64 -4.92
CA ARG A 277 7.34 -9.83 -5.32
C ARG A 277 7.68 -10.98 -4.37
N ILE A 278 6.67 -11.75 -3.99
CA ILE A 278 6.86 -12.92 -3.11
C ILE A 278 7.54 -14.02 -3.93
N ILE A 279 8.71 -14.46 -3.47
CA ILE A 279 9.39 -15.65 -4.00
C ILE A 279 8.79 -16.89 -3.35
N THR A 280 8.75 -16.92 -2.02
CA THR A 280 8.18 -18.04 -1.27
C THR A 280 7.81 -17.65 0.16
N LYS A 281 7.08 -18.54 0.84
CA LYS A 281 6.64 -18.39 2.23
C LYS A 281 6.81 -19.71 3.00
N TRP A 282 7.40 -19.64 4.19
CA TRP A 282 7.51 -20.78 5.11
C TRP A 282 6.81 -20.47 6.44
N SER A 283 5.93 -21.36 6.88
CA SER A 283 5.25 -21.25 8.17
C SER A 283 5.88 -22.18 9.22
N GLY A 284 5.88 -21.74 10.47
CA GLY A 284 6.31 -22.54 11.61
C GLY A 284 7.82 -22.64 11.77
N PHE A 285 8.23 -23.42 12.76
CA PHE A 285 9.62 -23.63 13.14
C PHE A 285 10.43 -24.31 12.02
N GLN A 286 11.61 -23.76 11.70
CA GLN A 286 12.49 -24.28 10.66
C GLN A 286 13.62 -25.11 11.28
N LYS A 287 13.41 -26.43 11.35
CA LYS A 287 14.40 -27.38 11.90
C LYS A 287 15.69 -27.41 11.06
N GLY A 288 16.82 -27.67 11.72
CA GLY A 288 18.12 -27.95 11.10
C GLY A 288 19.15 -26.82 11.14
N GLY A 289 18.91 -25.78 11.96
CA GLY A 289 19.88 -24.72 12.20
C GLY A 289 20.11 -23.76 11.01
N PRO A 290 21.12 -22.87 11.11
CA PRO A 290 21.34 -21.79 10.16
C PRO A 290 21.70 -22.31 8.76
N GLY A 291 22.59 -23.30 8.63
CA GLY A 291 22.97 -23.86 7.33
C GLY A 291 21.78 -24.39 6.52
N ARG A 292 20.88 -25.17 7.16
CA ARG A 292 19.70 -25.71 6.46
C ARG A 292 18.69 -24.61 6.09
N PHE A 293 18.56 -23.58 6.93
CA PHE A 293 17.67 -22.46 6.61
C PHE A 293 18.23 -21.61 5.45
N ILE A 294 19.54 -21.35 5.44
CA ILE A 294 20.23 -20.68 4.32
C ILE A 294 20.05 -21.48 3.02
N ALA A 295 20.28 -22.79 3.04
CA ALA A 295 20.10 -23.65 1.86
C ALA A 295 18.67 -23.55 1.28
N ARG A 296 17.64 -23.46 2.12
CA ARG A 296 16.25 -23.23 1.67
C ARG A 296 16.07 -21.87 1.00
N ILE A 297 16.72 -20.83 1.50
CA ILE A 297 16.68 -19.49 0.90
C ILE A 297 17.34 -19.55 -0.48
N GLU A 298 18.55 -20.07 -0.57
CA GLU A 298 19.30 -20.19 -1.84
C GLU A 298 18.53 -21.01 -2.89
N GLN A 299 17.95 -22.14 -2.50
CA GLN A 299 17.14 -22.95 -3.41
C GLN A 299 15.94 -22.17 -3.95
N ALA A 300 15.26 -21.38 -3.10
CA ALA A 300 14.13 -20.56 -3.51
C ALA A 300 14.56 -19.41 -4.45
N LEU A 301 15.69 -18.75 -4.17
CA LEU A 301 16.27 -17.71 -5.02
C LEU A 301 16.67 -18.26 -6.40
N HIS A 302 17.35 -19.41 -6.43
CA HIS A 302 17.76 -20.07 -7.67
C HIS A 302 16.55 -20.46 -8.53
N THR A 303 15.53 -21.07 -7.92
CA THR A 303 14.29 -21.45 -8.61
C THR A 303 13.56 -20.23 -9.20
N ALA A 304 13.53 -19.12 -8.46
CA ALA A 304 12.92 -17.88 -8.94
C ALA A 304 13.68 -17.28 -10.12
N SER A 305 15.01 -17.30 -10.08
CA SER A 305 15.87 -16.79 -11.16
C SER A 305 15.65 -17.56 -12.47
N ASN A 306 15.61 -18.89 -12.41
CA ASN A 306 15.44 -19.74 -13.60
C ASN A 306 14.06 -19.55 -14.25
N ARG A 307 13.01 -19.36 -13.45
CA ARG A 307 11.66 -19.04 -13.98
C ARG A 307 11.60 -17.70 -14.72
N THR A 308 12.42 -16.73 -14.34
CA THR A 308 12.54 -15.46 -15.07
C THR A 308 13.33 -15.60 -16.37
N ALA A 309 14.27 -16.54 -16.45
CA ALA A 309 15.08 -16.79 -17.65
C ALA A 309 14.28 -17.52 -18.75
N GLU A 310 13.44 -18.50 -18.38
CA GLU A 310 12.59 -19.25 -19.33
C GLU A 310 11.47 -18.42 -19.97
N VAL A 311 11.12 -17.27 -19.39
CA VAL A 311 10.06 -16.37 -19.90
C VAL A 311 10.62 -15.28 -20.84
N SER A 312 11.93 -15.22 -21.05
CA SER A 312 12.52 -14.43 -22.16
C SER A 312 12.54 -15.29 -23.42
N PRO A 313 11.78 -14.97 -24.48
CA PRO A 313 11.81 -15.75 -25.70
C PRO A 313 13.20 -15.62 -26.34
N SER A 314 13.88 -16.74 -26.46
CA SER A 314 14.93 -16.94 -27.45
C SER A 314 14.27 -17.00 -28.83
N GLY A 315 14.59 -16.02 -29.69
CA GLY A 315 14.23 -16.03 -31.12
C GLY A 315 13.08 -15.12 -31.48
#